data_AF-A0A9D8LCU5-F1
#
_entry.id   AF-A0A9D8LCU5-F1
#
_cell.length_a   1.000
_cell.length_b   1.000
_cell.length_c   1.000
_cell.angle_alpha   90.00
_cell.angle_beta   90.00
_cell.angle_gamma   90.00
#
_symmetry.space_group_name_H-M   'P 1'
#
loop_
_entity.id
_entity.type
_entity.pdbx_description
1 polymer ?
#
loop_
_entity_poly.entity_id
_entity_poly.type
_entity_poly.pdbx_seq_one_letter_code
_entity_poly.pdbx_strand_id
1 'polypeptide(L)'
;ALAKQARCYTTDDGYYDCSFEPLGGGSFETAAEGYPSFQIVIDTPGVAFGYGRYEEGGNFVALPGTFRRNADDGACWDNDETGVQICAW
;
A
#
# COMPACT_ATOMS: atom_id res chain seq x y z
N ALA A 1 -4.77 9.47 12.43
CA ALA A 1 -6.16 9.35 11.96
C ALA A 1 -6.79 8.16 12.69
N LEU A 2 -7.96 7.63 12.28
CA LEU A 2 -8.45 6.35 12.83
C LEU A 2 -8.41 5.31 11.72
N ALA A 3 -7.83 4.14 12.00
CA ALA A 3 -7.82 3.01 11.06
C ALA A 3 -9.25 2.56 10.75
N LYS A 4 -9.53 2.25 9.49
CA LYS A 4 -10.83 1.78 9.00
C LYS A 4 -10.68 0.41 8.39
N GLN A 5 -11.74 -0.40 8.43
CA GLN A 5 -11.74 -1.65 7.70
C GLN A 5 -11.81 -1.38 6.20
N ALA A 6 -10.99 -2.09 5.44
CA ALA A 6 -10.85 -1.97 4.00
C ALA A 6 -10.63 -3.36 3.40
N ARG A 7 -10.85 -3.48 2.09
CA ARG A 7 -10.40 -4.64 1.32
C ARG A 7 -9.06 -4.29 0.68
N CYS A 8 -8.05 -5.11 0.91
CA CYS A 8 -6.74 -4.93 0.31
C CYS A 8 -6.49 -5.97 -0.80
N TYR A 9 -5.55 -5.62 -1.68
CA TYR A 9 -4.98 -6.54 -2.64
C TYR A 9 -3.48 -6.28 -2.78
N THR A 10 -2.69 -7.36 -2.87
CA THR A 10 -1.33 -7.31 -3.38
C THR A 10 -1.14 -8.37 -4.45
N THR A 11 -0.20 -8.16 -5.39
CA THR A 11 0.14 -9.17 -6.40
C THR A 11 0.51 -10.52 -5.77
N ASP A 12 1.18 -10.49 -4.62
CA ASP A 12 1.70 -11.68 -3.95
C ASP A 12 0.64 -12.40 -3.09
N ASP A 13 -0.24 -11.67 -2.41
CA ASP A 13 -1.18 -12.24 -1.43
C ASP A 13 -2.62 -12.37 -1.97
N GLY A 14 -2.94 -11.72 -3.09
CA GLY A 14 -4.30 -11.64 -3.59
C GLY A 14 -5.18 -10.73 -2.72
N TYR A 15 -6.48 -11.01 -2.65
CA TYR A 15 -7.42 -10.20 -1.88
C TYR A 15 -7.52 -10.63 -0.42
N TYR A 16 -7.49 -9.68 0.50
CA TYR A 16 -7.64 -9.92 1.94
C TYR A 16 -8.30 -8.75 2.65
N ASP A 17 -8.88 -9.00 3.84
CA ASP A 17 -9.41 -7.96 4.70
C ASP A 17 -8.26 -7.29 5.46
N CYS A 18 -8.26 -5.96 5.49
CA CYS A 18 -7.20 -5.18 6.10
C CYS A 18 -7.74 -3.96 6.86
N SER A 19 -6.87 -3.38 7.68
CA SER A 19 -7.04 -2.04 8.20
C SER A 19 -6.35 -1.04 7.30
N PHE A 20 -7.02 0.06 6.97
CA PHE A 20 -6.52 1.20 6.22
C PHE A 20 -6.40 2.39 7.17
N GLU A 21 -5.19 2.93 7.32
CA GLU A 21 -4.94 4.13 8.10
C GLU A 21 -4.42 5.25 7.20
N PRO A 22 -5.14 6.39 7.09
CA PRO A 22 -4.64 7.51 6.31
C PRO A 22 -3.56 8.27 7.08
N LEU A 23 -2.43 8.51 6.42
CA LEU A 23 -1.26 9.22 6.94
C LEU A 23 -1.26 10.72 6.59
N GLY A 24 -2.16 11.14 5.71
CA GLY A 24 -2.30 12.51 5.24
C GLY A 24 -1.73 12.73 3.83
N GLY A 25 -2.16 13.78 3.15
CA GLY A 25 -1.73 14.06 1.76
C GLY A 25 -2.14 12.99 0.74
N GLY A 26 -3.07 12.10 1.10
CA GLY A 26 -3.47 10.93 0.32
C GLY A 26 -2.60 9.68 0.56
N SER A 27 -1.51 9.81 1.32
CA SER A 27 -0.70 8.68 1.79
C SER A 27 -1.46 7.84 2.81
N PHE A 28 -1.15 6.55 2.87
CA PHE A 28 -1.82 5.60 3.75
C PHE A 28 -0.94 4.41 4.13
N GLU A 29 -1.34 3.72 5.18
CA GLU A 29 -0.82 2.42 5.59
C GLU A 29 -1.95 1.39 5.55
N THR A 30 -1.63 0.17 5.11
CA THR A 30 -2.49 -1.00 5.22
C THR A 30 -1.83 -2.03 6.13
N ALA A 31 -2.59 -2.60 7.07
CA ALA A 31 -2.11 -3.67 7.92
C ALA A 31 -3.20 -4.73 8.13
N ALA A 32 -2.83 -6.01 8.10
CA ALA A 32 -3.71 -7.13 8.40
C ALA A 32 -2.95 -8.20 9.17
N GLU A 33 -3.61 -8.88 10.10
CA GLU A 33 -2.99 -9.97 10.87
C GLU A 33 -2.64 -11.13 9.93
N GLY A 34 -1.38 -11.60 9.99
CA GLY A 34 -0.88 -12.65 9.11
C GLY A 34 -0.46 -12.20 7.70
N TYR A 35 -0.55 -10.90 7.40
CA TYR A 35 -0.08 -10.32 6.12
C TYR A 35 0.96 -9.20 6.38
N PRO A 36 1.83 -8.90 5.40
CA PRO A 36 2.71 -7.74 5.50
C PRO A 36 1.91 -6.44 5.61
N SER A 37 2.45 -5.47 6.35
CA SER A 37 1.93 -4.10 6.29
C SER A 37 2.59 -3.35 5.14
N PHE A 38 1.82 -2.53 4.45
CA PHE A 38 2.32 -1.70 3.35
C PHE A 38 2.00 -0.24 3.60
N GLN A 39 2.91 0.64 3.23
CA GLN A 39 2.74 2.07 3.29
C GLN A 39 2.96 2.66 1.90
N ILE A 40 1.99 3.46 1.45
CA ILE A 40 2.09 4.24 0.23
C ILE A 40 2.23 5.70 0.63
N VAL A 41 3.39 6.29 0.31
CA VAL A 41 3.71 7.69 0.58
C VAL A 41 3.70 8.46 -0.72
N ILE A 42 2.69 9.31 -0.90
CA ILE A 42 2.54 10.13 -2.10
C ILE A 42 3.60 11.24 -2.09
N ASP A 43 4.40 11.28 -3.15
CA ASP A 43 5.41 12.32 -3.40
C ASP A 43 4.80 13.47 -4.21
N THR A 44 4.18 13.13 -5.33
CA THR A 44 3.44 14.07 -6.20
C THR A 44 2.13 13.43 -6.68
N PRO A 45 1.15 14.20 -7.17
CA PRO A 45 -0.12 13.63 -7.61
C PRO A 45 0.08 12.48 -8.62
N GLY A 46 -0.33 11.27 -8.23
CA GLY A 46 -0.22 10.06 -9.05
C GLY A 46 1.12 9.32 -8.97
N VAL A 47 2.06 9.79 -8.14
CA VAL A 47 3.37 9.14 -7.91
C VAL A 47 3.61 8.98 -6.41
N ALA A 48 3.99 7.78 -6.00
CA ALA A 48 4.25 7.44 -4.61
C ALA A 48 5.48 6.55 -4.46
N PHE A 49 5.97 6.46 -3.22
CA PHE A 49 6.92 5.44 -2.80
C PHE A 49 6.20 4.41 -1.92
N GLY A 50 6.54 3.15 -2.13
CA GLY A 50 6.00 2.04 -1.34
C GLY A 50 6.99 1.58 -0.29
N TYR A 51 6.50 1.18 0.87
CA TYR A 51 7.29 0.57 1.92
C TYR A 51 6.57 -0.67 2.46
N GLY A 52 7.30 -1.74 2.71
CA GLY A 52 6.79 -2.98 3.28
C GLY A 52 7.33 -3.23 4.69
N ARG A 53 6.49 -3.72 5.58
CA ARG A 53 6.87 -4.28 6.88
C ARG A 53 6.39 -5.72 6.94
N TYR A 54 7.33 -6.65 7.01
CA TYR A 54 7.08 -8.09 6.92
C TYR A 54 7.02 -8.79 8.29
N GLU A 55 7.41 -8.10 9.36
CA GLU A 55 7.40 -8.61 10.74
C GLU A 55 6.63 -7.64 11.64
N GLU A 56 5.83 -8.17 12.57
CA GLU A 56 5.10 -7.35 13.53
C GLU A 56 6.08 -6.58 14.43
N GLY A 57 5.91 -5.25 14.52
CA GLY A 57 6.84 -4.38 15.23
C GLY A 57 8.18 -4.11 14.49
N GLY A 58 8.35 -4.67 13.30
CA GLY A 58 9.51 -4.42 12.44
C GLY A 58 9.53 -3.02 11.82
N ASN A 59 10.63 -2.71 11.12
CA ASN A 59 10.77 -1.45 10.39
C ASN A 59 10.12 -1.55 9.00
N PHE A 60 9.64 -0.41 8.50
CA PHE A 60 9.29 -0.28 7.09
C PHE A 60 10.55 -0.24 6.23
N VAL A 61 10.58 -1.09 5.21
CA VAL A 61 11.65 -1.18 4.22
C VAL A 61 11.13 -0.61 2.91
N ALA A 62 11.91 0.26 2.27
CA ALA A 62 11.55 0.83 0.98
C ALA A 62 11.47 -0.27 -0.08
N LEU A 63 10.35 -0.31 -0.79
CA LEU A 63 10.20 -1.16 -1.97
C LEU A 63 10.96 -0.53 -3.14
N PRO A 64 11.55 -1.33 -4.04
CA PRO A 64 12.25 -0.82 -5.21
C PRO A 64 11.31 0.01 -6.09
N GLY A 65 11.80 1.12 -6.61
CA GLY A 65 11.10 1.91 -7.62
C GLY A 65 9.98 2.80 -7.11
N THR A 66 9.22 3.36 -8.05
CA THR A 66 8.07 4.22 -7.77
C THR A 66 6.75 3.52 -8.06
N PHE A 67 5.74 3.88 -7.29
CA PHE A 67 4.36 3.45 -7.51
C PHE A 67 3.60 4.54 -8.26
N ARG A 68 2.87 4.15 -9.30
CA ARG A 68 1.96 4.99 -10.07
C ARG A 68 0.54 4.66 -9.71
N ARG A 69 -0.29 5.69 -9.52
CA ARG A 69 -1.70 5.46 -9.27
C ARG A 69 -2.34 4.88 -10.53
N ASN A 70 -3.03 3.77 -10.39
CA ASN A 70 -3.71 3.13 -11.51
C ASN A 70 -4.81 4.05 -12.07
N ALA A 71 -4.91 4.11 -13.39
CA ALA A 71 -5.85 5.00 -14.09
C ALA A 71 -7.28 4.44 -14.14
N ASP A 72 -7.43 3.12 -14.15
CA ASP A 72 -8.72 2.42 -14.22
C ASP A 72 -9.32 2.21 -12.82
N ASP A 73 -8.47 1.94 -11.82
CA ASP A 73 -8.86 1.81 -10.42
C ASP A 73 -8.02 2.69 -9.48
N GLY A 74 -8.59 3.81 -9.05
CA GLY A 74 -7.91 4.76 -8.18
C GLY A 74 -7.56 4.26 -6.78
N ALA A 75 -7.99 3.06 -6.39
CA ALA A 75 -7.57 2.39 -5.16
C ALA A 75 -6.21 1.70 -5.30
N CYS A 76 -5.78 1.42 -6.53
CA CYS A 76 -4.58 0.65 -6.84
C CYS A 76 -3.37 1.54 -7.16
N TRP A 77 -2.21 1.03 -6.78
CA TRP A 77 -0.90 1.61 -7.03
C TRP A 77 -0.01 0.54 -7.65
N ASP A 78 0.48 0.81 -8.84
CA ASP A 78 1.27 -0.10 -9.66
C ASP A 78 2.74 0.28 -9.62
N ASN A 79 3.61 -0.71 -9.46
CA ASN A 79 5.05 -0.53 -9.55
C ASN A 79 5.54 -1.12 -10.88
N ASP A 80 5.80 -0.25 -11.85
CA ASP A 80 6.22 -0.68 -13.21
C ASP A 80 7.59 -1.40 -13.22
N GLU A 81 8.42 -1.20 -12.19
CA GLU A 81 9.76 -1.80 -12.12
C GLU A 81 9.71 -3.25 -11.62
N THR A 82 8.80 -3.55 -10.70
CA THR A 82 8.71 -4.86 -10.03
C THR A 82 7.47 -5.67 -10.42
N GLY A 83 6.47 -5.03 -11.02
CA GLY A 83 5.16 -5.63 -11.32
C GLY A 83 4.27 -5.82 -10.09
N VAL A 84 4.69 -5.30 -8.93
CA VAL A 84 3.88 -5.32 -7.70
C VAL A 84 2.75 -4.29 -7.83
N GLN A 85 1.55 -4.72 -7.50
CA GLN A 85 0.38 -3.88 -7.36
C GLN A 85 -0.08 -3.93 -5.91
N ILE A 86 -0.48 -2.79 -5.36
CA ILE A 86 -1.04 -2.65 -4.02
C ILE A 86 -2.34 -1.85 -4.13
N CYS A 87 -3.46 -2.42 -3.67
CA CYS A 87 -4.76 -1.74 -3.68
C CYS A 87 -5.42 -1.74 -2.30
N ALA A 88 -6.21 -0.70 -2.03
CA ALA A 88 -7.03 -0.61 -0.82
C ALA A 88 -8.36 0.12 -1.08
N TRP A 89 -9.50 -0.57 -0.84
CA TRP A 89 -10.87 -0.06 -1.02
C TRP A 89 -11.63 0.06 0.31
#